data_AF-F2CXY1-F1
#
_entry.id   AF-F2CXY1-F1
#
_cell.length_a   1.000
_cell.length_b   1.000
_cell.length_c   1.000
_cell.angle_alpha   90.00
_cell.angle_beta   90.00
_cell.angle_gamma   90.00
#
_symmetry.space_group_name_H-M   'P 1'
#
loop_
_entity.id
_entity.type
_entity.pdbx_description
1 polymer ?
#
loop_
_entity_poly.entity_id
_entity_poly.type
_entity_poly.pdbx_seq_one_letter_code
_entity_poly.pdbx_strand_id
1 'polypeptide(L)'
;LVGIGCDAKVAYDFHTTREERPDKFSSQFVNKLIYAREGAKHMMDRSCSDLPWHVSLEVDGKNIEIPEDAEGVIILNIASYMGGVDLWQNDNNHDDDFSSQSMHDKMLEVVCISGTWHLGKLQVGLSRAHRLAQGRVIRFHLHSSFPVQVDGEPWIQPPGCLEISHRGQMFMLRRPSEEPTGHAAAVMSDVLVNAECNGVIDAAQKRLLLHEIALRLSS
;
A
#
# COMPACT_ATOMS: atom_id res chain seq x y z
N LEU A 1 -5.70 -6.33 -4.32
CA LEU A 1 -5.94 -5.06 -3.58
C LEU A 1 -7.43 -4.81 -3.58
N VAL A 2 -7.99 -4.47 -2.42
CA VAL A 2 -9.43 -4.17 -2.30
C VAL A 2 -9.56 -2.76 -1.76
N GLY A 3 -10.48 -1.97 -2.31
CA GLY A 3 -10.78 -0.61 -1.86
C GLY A 3 -12.28 -0.42 -1.66
N ILE A 4 -12.66 0.27 -0.61
CA ILE A 4 -14.05 0.69 -0.31
C ILE A 4 -14.04 2.20 -0.10
N GLY A 5 -14.93 2.93 -0.78
CA GLY A 5 -15.04 4.39 -0.67
C GLY A 5 -14.38 5.17 -1.79
N CYS A 6 -13.72 6.27 -1.46
CA CYS A 6 -13.37 7.31 -2.44
C CYS A 6 -12.44 6.79 -3.56
N ASP A 7 -11.48 5.92 -3.26
CA ASP A 7 -10.67 5.21 -4.27
C ASP A 7 -11.55 4.40 -5.23
N ALA A 8 -12.42 3.56 -4.68
CA ALA A 8 -13.32 2.73 -5.45
C ALA A 8 -14.32 3.55 -6.27
N LYS A 9 -14.75 4.72 -5.76
CA LYS A 9 -15.63 5.63 -6.50
C LYS A 9 -14.95 6.20 -7.74
N VAL A 10 -13.69 6.61 -7.62
CA VAL A 10 -12.89 7.08 -8.77
C VAL A 10 -12.74 5.97 -9.81
N ALA A 11 -12.42 4.75 -9.36
CA ALA A 11 -12.35 3.59 -10.25
C ALA A 11 -13.69 3.32 -10.95
N TYR A 12 -14.80 3.36 -10.22
CA TYR A 12 -16.15 3.15 -10.74
C TYR A 12 -16.54 4.19 -11.80
N ASP A 13 -16.28 5.47 -11.55
CA ASP A 13 -16.63 6.53 -12.51
C ASP A 13 -15.74 6.48 -13.75
N PHE A 14 -14.46 6.15 -13.58
CA PHE A 14 -13.56 5.88 -14.70
C PHE A 14 -14.07 4.70 -15.56
N HIS A 15 -14.47 3.61 -14.91
CA HIS A 15 -15.01 2.42 -15.59
C HIS A 15 -16.30 2.76 -16.33
N THR A 16 -17.27 3.40 -15.67
CA THR A 16 -18.55 3.80 -16.27
C THR A 16 -18.33 4.73 -17.48
N THR A 17 -17.44 5.73 -17.33
CA THR A 17 -17.09 6.63 -18.44
C THR A 17 -16.47 5.89 -19.62
N ARG A 18 -15.68 4.85 -19.35
CA ARG A 18 -15.06 3.99 -20.37
C ARG A 18 -16.07 3.15 -21.12
N GLU A 19 -17.07 2.62 -20.43
CA GLU A 19 -18.17 1.87 -21.06
C GLU A 19 -19.06 2.78 -21.90
N GLU A 20 -19.36 3.99 -21.43
CA GLU A 20 -20.18 4.96 -22.15
C GLU A 20 -19.49 5.54 -23.39
N ARG A 21 -18.15 5.71 -23.35
CA ARG A 21 -17.37 6.40 -24.39
C ARG A 21 -16.06 5.68 -24.73
N PRO A 22 -16.12 4.44 -25.26
CA PRO A 22 -14.94 3.62 -25.49
C PRO A 22 -13.96 4.24 -26.51
N ASP A 23 -14.46 5.07 -27.43
CA ASP A 23 -13.67 5.80 -28.43
C ASP A 23 -12.61 6.73 -27.81
N LYS A 24 -12.85 7.20 -26.58
CA LYS A 24 -11.93 8.10 -25.86
C LYS A 24 -10.79 7.37 -25.14
N PHE A 25 -10.81 6.04 -25.07
CA PHE A 25 -9.86 5.24 -24.30
C PHE A 25 -8.84 4.51 -25.19
N SER A 26 -8.39 5.19 -26.23
CA SER A 26 -7.53 4.64 -27.29
C SER A 26 -6.03 4.64 -26.97
N SER A 27 -5.60 5.27 -25.87
CA SER A 27 -4.18 5.30 -25.50
C SER A 27 -3.95 5.35 -23.99
N GLN A 28 -2.83 4.81 -23.53
CA GLN A 28 -2.47 4.77 -22.11
C GLN A 28 -2.34 6.18 -21.50
N PHE A 29 -1.78 7.13 -22.24
CA PHE A 29 -1.65 8.52 -21.77
C PHE A 29 -3.03 9.17 -21.56
N VAL A 30 -3.94 9.01 -22.52
CA VAL A 30 -5.31 9.54 -22.41
C VAL A 30 -6.05 8.86 -21.27
N ASN A 31 -5.91 7.53 -21.11
CA ASN A 31 -6.52 6.81 -19.99
C ASN A 31 -6.04 7.35 -18.64
N LYS A 32 -4.74 7.60 -18.47
CA LYS A 32 -4.20 8.22 -17.25
C LYS A 32 -4.76 9.61 -17.01
N LEU A 33 -4.90 10.43 -18.07
CA LEU A 33 -5.45 11.78 -17.94
C LEU A 33 -6.94 11.76 -17.55
N ILE A 34 -7.73 10.85 -18.13
CA ILE A 34 -9.13 10.67 -17.77
C ILE A 34 -9.24 10.21 -16.32
N TYR A 35 -8.42 9.24 -15.89
CA TYR A 35 -8.40 8.78 -14.50
C TYR A 35 -8.07 9.93 -13.53
N ALA A 36 -7.05 10.72 -13.84
CA ALA A 36 -6.68 11.89 -13.04
C ALA A 36 -7.82 12.93 -12.97
N ARG A 37 -8.54 13.13 -14.08
CA ARG A 37 -9.71 14.01 -14.11
C ARG A 37 -10.85 13.50 -13.23
N GLU A 38 -11.15 12.20 -13.27
CA GLU A 38 -12.18 11.61 -12.40
C GLU A 38 -11.77 11.70 -10.92
N GLY A 39 -10.49 11.45 -10.60
CA GLY A 39 -9.95 11.68 -9.25
C GLY A 39 -10.11 13.12 -8.78
N ALA A 40 -9.79 14.10 -9.64
CA ALA A 40 -9.89 15.52 -9.32
C ALA A 40 -11.32 16.00 -9.03
N LYS A 41 -12.35 15.41 -9.66
CA LYS A 41 -13.76 15.74 -9.36
C LYS A 41 -14.11 15.43 -7.91
N HIS A 42 -13.69 14.27 -7.43
CA HIS A 42 -13.96 13.81 -6.06
C HIS A 42 -13.14 14.54 -5.00
N MET A 43 -12.08 15.26 -5.37
CA MET A 43 -11.34 16.12 -4.43
C MET A 43 -12.19 17.29 -3.93
N MET A 44 -13.18 17.71 -4.73
CA MET A 44 -14.06 18.82 -4.38
C MET A 44 -15.37 18.34 -3.72
N ASP A 45 -15.81 17.11 -4.01
CA ASP A 45 -17.18 16.65 -3.72
C ASP A 45 -17.32 15.79 -2.44
N ARG A 46 -16.21 15.37 -1.80
CA ARG A 46 -16.21 14.56 -0.54
C ARG A 46 -17.30 13.47 -0.48
N SER A 47 -17.51 12.80 -1.61
CA SER A 47 -18.66 11.92 -1.89
C SER A 47 -18.76 10.68 -1.01
N CYS A 48 -17.72 10.39 -0.22
CA CYS A 48 -17.64 9.24 0.70
C CYS A 48 -17.33 9.68 2.14
N SER A 49 -17.60 10.94 2.50
CA SER A 49 -17.37 11.48 3.85
C SER A 49 -18.25 10.85 4.92
N ASP A 50 -19.28 10.11 4.52
CA ASP A 50 -20.19 9.37 5.38
C ASP A 50 -19.78 7.89 5.57
N LEU A 51 -18.62 7.47 5.03
CA LEU A 51 -18.14 6.09 5.11
C LEU A 51 -18.21 5.49 6.52
N PRO A 52 -17.74 6.17 7.60
CA PRO A 52 -17.70 5.57 8.94
C PRO A 52 -19.09 5.25 9.51
N TRP A 53 -20.15 5.90 9.02
CA TRP A 53 -21.54 5.67 9.44
C TRP A 53 -22.19 4.51 8.69
N HIS A 54 -21.66 4.17 7.52
CA HIS A 54 -22.23 3.18 6.62
C HIS A 54 -21.44 1.88 6.53
N VAL A 55 -20.19 1.88 7.00
CA VAL A 55 -19.28 0.75 6.92
C VAL A 55 -18.72 0.46 8.30
N SER A 56 -18.88 -0.77 8.77
CA SER A 56 -18.20 -1.27 9.97
C SER A 56 -17.12 -2.28 9.58
N LEU A 57 -15.98 -2.24 10.25
CA LEU A 57 -14.82 -3.08 9.99
C LEU A 57 -14.59 -4.07 11.14
N GLU A 58 -14.48 -5.35 10.81
CA GLU A 58 -14.03 -6.40 11.70
C GLU A 58 -12.77 -7.06 11.13
N VAL A 59 -11.76 -7.27 11.98
CA VAL A 59 -10.50 -7.94 11.64
C VAL A 59 -10.24 -9.05 12.64
N ASP A 60 -10.17 -10.29 12.16
CA ASP A 60 -9.98 -11.50 12.97
C ASP A 60 -10.95 -11.59 14.17
N GLY A 61 -12.22 -11.21 13.95
CA GLY A 61 -13.27 -11.23 14.98
C GLY A 61 -13.27 -10.03 15.94
N LYS A 62 -12.41 -9.03 15.72
CA LYS A 62 -12.36 -7.79 16.51
C LYS A 62 -12.87 -6.61 15.69
N ASN A 63 -13.77 -5.84 16.26
CA ASN A 63 -14.21 -4.59 15.65
C ASN A 63 -13.07 -3.58 15.66
N ILE A 64 -12.78 -2.99 14.50
CA ILE A 64 -11.77 -1.95 14.32
C ILE A 64 -12.50 -0.64 14.05
N GLU A 65 -12.13 0.39 14.80
CA GLU A 65 -12.70 1.72 14.64
C GLU A 65 -12.16 2.38 13.35
N ILE A 66 -13.08 2.84 12.51
CA ILE A 66 -12.73 3.63 11.33
C ILE A 66 -12.78 5.12 11.73
N PRO A 67 -11.71 5.90 11.54
CA PRO A 67 -11.69 7.32 11.87
C PRO A 67 -12.84 8.09 11.21
N GLU A 68 -13.43 9.06 11.93
CA GLU A 68 -14.58 9.85 11.45
C GLU A 68 -14.30 10.65 10.17
N ASP A 69 -13.03 10.98 9.91
CA ASP A 69 -12.61 11.69 8.70
C ASP A 69 -12.24 10.76 7.53
N ALA A 70 -12.30 9.44 7.72
CA ALA A 70 -11.98 8.48 6.68
C ALA A 70 -13.06 8.48 5.58
N GLU A 71 -12.61 8.57 4.32
CA GLU A 71 -13.47 8.46 3.15
C GLU A 71 -13.16 7.22 2.30
N GLY A 72 -12.15 6.44 2.70
CA GLY A 72 -11.83 5.17 2.08
C GLY A 72 -11.08 4.24 3.01
N VAL A 73 -11.34 2.95 2.88
CA VAL A 73 -10.59 1.86 3.52
C VAL A 73 -10.01 0.97 2.42
N ILE A 74 -8.73 0.64 2.54
CA ILE A 74 -7.96 -0.12 1.55
C ILE A 74 -7.34 -1.34 2.23
N ILE A 75 -7.48 -2.49 1.60
CA ILE A 75 -6.92 -3.77 2.01
C ILE A 75 -5.79 -4.13 1.05
N LEU A 76 -4.59 -4.30 1.62
CA LEU A 76 -3.38 -4.61 0.89
C LEU A 76 -2.99 -6.06 1.15
N ASN A 77 -2.62 -6.73 0.06
CA ASN A 77 -1.87 -8.00 0.09
C ASN A 77 -0.45 -7.81 -0.48
N ILE A 78 -0.21 -6.67 -1.14
CA ILE A 78 1.08 -6.31 -1.74
C ILE A 78 1.41 -4.87 -1.35
N ALA A 79 2.71 -4.57 -1.27
CA ALA A 79 3.21 -3.27 -0.81
C ALA A 79 3.07 -2.11 -1.79
N SER A 80 2.41 -2.33 -2.92
CA SER A 80 2.29 -1.31 -3.97
C SER A 80 0.84 -1.02 -4.27
N TYR A 81 0.50 0.27 -4.22
CA TYR A 81 -0.80 0.81 -4.57
C TYR A 81 -0.63 2.01 -5.54
N MET A 82 -1.64 2.24 -6.39
CA MET A 82 -1.75 3.41 -7.26
C MET A 82 -0.44 3.84 -7.97
N GLY A 83 0.18 2.90 -8.69
CA GLY A 83 1.37 3.19 -9.49
C GLY A 83 2.70 3.26 -8.72
N GLY A 84 2.78 2.63 -7.53
CA GLY A 84 4.05 2.47 -6.82
C GLY A 84 4.06 2.99 -5.39
N VAL A 85 2.96 3.56 -4.90
CA VAL A 85 2.84 4.11 -3.55
C VAL A 85 2.86 2.99 -2.52
N ASP A 86 3.75 3.10 -1.54
CA ASP A 86 3.76 2.27 -0.34
C ASP A 86 2.87 2.93 0.72
N LEU A 87 1.69 2.35 0.92
CA LEU A 87 0.72 2.82 1.90
C LEU A 87 1.01 2.33 3.32
N TRP A 88 1.71 1.20 3.46
CA TRP A 88 1.97 0.60 4.77
C TRP A 88 3.23 1.15 5.43
N GLN A 89 4.26 1.41 4.62
CA GLN A 89 5.55 1.95 5.03
C GLN A 89 6.20 1.10 6.12
N ASN A 90 7.04 0.15 5.72
CA ASN A 90 7.80 -0.72 6.63
C ASN A 90 8.91 0.00 7.44
N ASP A 91 8.80 1.31 7.65
CA ASP A 91 9.75 2.05 8.49
C ASP A 91 9.42 1.90 9.99
N ASN A 92 10.40 2.18 10.84
CA ASN A 92 10.25 2.06 12.30
C ASN A 92 9.70 3.35 12.94
N ASN A 93 9.15 4.28 12.16
CA ASN A 93 8.72 5.60 12.66
C ASN A 93 7.23 5.64 13.00
N HIS A 94 6.68 4.50 13.41
CA HIS A 94 5.27 4.38 13.73
C HIS A 94 5.09 3.94 15.19
N ASP A 95 4.23 4.66 15.91
CA ASP A 95 3.88 4.38 17.31
C ASP A 95 2.77 3.32 17.40
N ASP A 96 2.94 2.20 16.70
CA ASP A 96 2.00 1.06 16.73
C ASP A 96 2.75 -0.28 16.82
N ASP A 97 2.01 -1.34 17.19
CA ASP A 97 2.55 -2.69 17.38
C ASP A 97 2.42 -3.55 16.10
N PHE A 98 2.28 -2.93 14.92
CA PHE A 98 2.12 -3.69 13.69
C PHE A 98 3.44 -4.25 13.16
N SER A 99 3.34 -5.38 12.47
CA SER A 99 4.49 -6.00 11.81
C SER A 99 4.75 -5.36 10.45
N SER A 100 5.98 -5.53 9.94
CA SER A 100 6.27 -5.20 8.56
C SER A 100 5.37 -6.00 7.62
N GLN A 101 4.82 -5.32 6.62
CA GLN A 101 3.99 -5.93 5.58
C GLN A 101 4.78 -6.97 4.78
N SER A 102 4.12 -8.08 4.47
CA SER A 102 4.67 -9.15 3.67
C SER A 102 3.58 -9.83 2.82
N MET A 103 3.91 -10.16 1.57
CA MET A 103 2.96 -10.86 0.68
C MET A 103 2.86 -12.37 0.95
N HIS A 104 3.70 -12.91 1.83
CA HIS A 104 3.88 -14.36 2.02
C HIS A 104 3.62 -14.84 3.44
N ASP A 105 3.23 -13.95 4.36
CA ASP A 105 2.88 -14.27 5.74
C ASP A 105 1.39 -14.63 5.92
N LYS A 106 0.59 -14.47 4.85
CA LYS A 106 -0.87 -14.70 4.81
C LYS A 106 -1.67 -13.71 5.66
N MET A 107 -1.07 -12.57 5.98
CA MET A 107 -1.72 -11.43 6.62
C MET A 107 -2.13 -10.42 5.54
N LEU A 108 -3.15 -9.64 5.86
CA LEU A 108 -3.63 -8.52 5.05
C LEU A 108 -3.51 -7.24 5.89
N GLU A 109 -3.01 -6.19 5.26
CA GLU A 109 -2.94 -4.87 5.87
C GLU A 109 -4.20 -4.07 5.56
N VAL A 110 -4.73 -3.40 6.57
CA VAL A 110 -5.88 -2.49 6.44
C VAL A 110 -5.43 -1.08 6.75
N VAL A 111 -5.66 -0.17 5.81
CA VAL A 111 -5.36 1.26 5.95
C VAL A 111 -6.58 2.09 5.60
N CYS A 112 -6.67 3.32 6.13
CA CYS A 112 -7.68 4.29 5.70
C CYS A 112 -7.08 5.61 5.21
N ILE A 113 -7.92 6.33 4.47
CA ILE A 113 -7.59 7.58 3.80
C ILE A 113 -8.72 8.60 3.97
N SER A 114 -8.38 9.83 4.35
CA SER A 114 -9.33 10.95 4.50
C SER A 114 -9.73 11.64 3.17
N GLY A 115 -9.94 10.89 2.09
CA GLY A 115 -10.40 11.41 0.80
C GLY A 115 -9.36 11.44 -0.33
N THR A 116 -9.77 11.90 -1.51
CA THR A 116 -8.95 11.92 -2.72
C THR A 116 -7.82 12.96 -2.69
N TRP A 117 -7.98 14.06 -1.94
CA TRP A 117 -6.87 14.98 -1.68
C TRP A 117 -5.76 14.30 -0.87
N HIS A 118 -6.14 13.50 0.13
CA HIS A 118 -5.19 12.71 0.89
C HIS A 118 -4.45 11.71 0.00
N LEU A 119 -5.18 11.01 -0.87
CA LEU A 119 -4.61 10.13 -1.91
C LEU A 119 -3.61 10.86 -2.83
N GLY A 120 -3.95 12.07 -3.30
CA GLY A 120 -3.05 12.88 -4.11
C GLY A 120 -1.74 13.21 -3.38
N LYS A 121 -1.82 13.59 -2.10
CA LYS A 121 -0.63 13.83 -1.27
C LYS A 121 0.21 12.56 -1.03
N LEU A 122 -0.43 11.39 -0.88
CA LEU A 122 0.26 10.09 -0.75
C LEU A 122 1.09 9.79 -2.00
N GLN A 123 0.54 10.06 -3.19
CA GLN A 123 1.23 9.81 -4.46
C GLN A 123 2.48 10.66 -4.65
N VAL A 124 2.53 11.87 -4.06
CA VAL A 124 3.70 12.76 -4.09
C VAL A 124 4.56 12.69 -2.83
N GLY A 125 4.27 11.76 -1.91
CA GLY A 125 5.05 11.56 -0.68
C GLY A 125 4.89 12.65 0.38
N LEU A 126 3.82 13.44 0.34
CA LEU A 126 3.53 14.54 1.29
C LEU A 126 2.58 14.13 2.43
N SER A 127 2.15 12.87 2.48
CA SER A 127 1.27 12.34 3.53
C SER A 127 1.52 10.86 3.75
N ARG A 128 0.89 10.28 4.78
CA ARG A 128 0.92 8.85 5.12
C ARG A 128 -0.50 8.33 5.32
N ALA A 129 -0.77 7.12 4.86
CA ALA A 129 -2.06 6.48 5.14
C ALA A 129 -2.12 6.10 6.61
N HIS A 130 -3.32 6.05 7.18
CA HIS A 130 -3.49 5.66 8.56
C HIS A 130 -3.65 4.15 8.63
N ARG A 131 -2.78 3.47 9.41
CA ARG A 131 -2.80 2.02 9.58
C ARG A 131 -3.86 1.65 10.60
N LEU A 132 -4.81 0.80 10.19
CA LEU A 132 -5.93 0.40 11.04
C LEU A 132 -5.71 -0.96 11.70
N ALA A 133 -5.24 -1.93 10.91
CA ALA A 133 -5.08 -3.30 11.40
C ALA A 133 -4.18 -4.15 10.48
N GLN A 134 -3.70 -5.27 11.01
CA GLN A 134 -3.27 -6.44 10.24
C GLN A 134 -4.07 -7.66 10.69
N GLY A 135 -4.54 -8.47 9.76
CA GLY A 135 -5.29 -9.68 10.07
C GLY A 135 -5.41 -10.66 8.93
N ARG A 136 -5.98 -11.84 9.19
CA ARG A 136 -6.16 -12.91 8.18
C ARG A 136 -7.54 -12.89 7.54
N VAL A 137 -8.54 -12.47 8.31
CA VAL A 137 -9.93 -12.40 7.88
C VAL A 137 -10.43 -10.98 8.13
N ILE A 138 -10.73 -10.28 7.05
CA ILE A 138 -11.27 -8.91 7.07
C ILE A 138 -12.73 -8.99 6.68
N ARG A 139 -13.62 -8.43 7.50
CA ARG A 139 -15.05 -8.33 7.22
C ARG A 139 -15.48 -6.88 7.22
N PHE A 140 -16.19 -6.50 6.17
CA PHE A 140 -16.91 -5.24 6.10
C PHE A 140 -18.40 -5.51 6.21
N HIS A 141 -19.05 -4.81 7.13
CA HIS A 141 -20.50 -4.77 7.23
C HIS A 141 -20.98 -3.45 6.63
N LEU A 142 -21.60 -3.53 5.46
CA LEU A 142 -22.13 -2.38 4.73
C LEU A 142 -23.62 -2.23 5.05
N HIS A 143 -23.97 -1.08 5.61
CA HIS A 143 -25.35 -0.73 5.98
C HIS A 143 -26.09 0.03 4.86
N SER A 144 -25.36 0.51 3.87
CA SER A 144 -25.87 1.16 2.65
C SER A 144 -25.09 0.66 1.42
N SER A 145 -25.57 1.00 0.22
CA SER A 145 -24.83 0.71 -1.00
C SER A 145 -23.57 1.57 -1.10
N PHE A 146 -22.41 0.96 -1.32
CA PHE A 146 -21.14 1.68 -1.32
C PHE A 146 -20.23 1.24 -2.47
N PRO A 147 -19.40 2.14 -3.05
CA PRO A 147 -18.45 1.78 -4.09
C PRO A 147 -17.35 0.87 -3.52
N VAL A 148 -17.11 -0.24 -4.22
CA VAL A 148 -16.05 -1.21 -3.92
C VAL A 148 -15.26 -1.47 -5.21
N GLN A 149 -13.96 -1.71 -5.10
CA GLN A 149 -13.14 -2.16 -6.21
C GLN A 149 -12.18 -3.27 -5.77
N VAL A 150 -11.92 -4.21 -6.68
CA VAL A 150 -10.91 -5.25 -6.49
C VAL A 150 -9.99 -5.26 -7.70
N ASP A 151 -8.71 -4.99 -7.46
CA ASP A 151 -7.65 -5.01 -8.49
C ASP A 151 -8.02 -4.28 -9.80
N GLY A 152 -8.76 -3.17 -9.68
CA GLY A 152 -9.17 -2.34 -10.81
C GLY A 152 -10.54 -2.65 -11.41
N GLU A 153 -11.27 -3.62 -10.85
CA GLU A 153 -12.65 -3.95 -11.22
C GLU A 153 -13.63 -3.37 -10.17
N PRO A 154 -14.29 -2.23 -10.46
CA PRO A 154 -15.17 -1.55 -9.52
C PRO A 154 -16.65 -1.96 -9.68
N TRP A 155 -17.41 -1.88 -8.60
CA TRP A 155 -18.88 -2.01 -8.60
C TRP A 155 -19.51 -1.27 -7.41
N ILE A 156 -20.84 -1.13 -7.42
CA ILE A 156 -21.60 -0.67 -6.26
C ILE A 156 -22.05 -1.90 -5.47
N GLN A 157 -21.47 -2.09 -4.28
CA GLN A 157 -21.81 -3.20 -3.39
C GLN A 157 -23.11 -2.84 -2.63
N PRO A 158 -24.19 -3.64 -2.74
CA PRO A 158 -25.38 -3.44 -1.90
C PRO A 158 -25.10 -3.77 -0.42
N PRO A 159 -25.99 -3.36 0.50
CA PRO A 159 -25.87 -3.68 1.93
C PRO A 159 -25.66 -5.17 2.17
N GLY A 160 -24.75 -5.51 3.08
CA GLY A 160 -24.38 -6.89 3.35
C GLY A 160 -23.01 -7.04 4.00
N CYS A 161 -22.53 -8.28 4.07
CA CYS A 161 -21.22 -8.61 4.61
C CYS A 161 -20.27 -8.99 3.47
N LEU A 162 -19.16 -8.26 3.35
CA LEU A 162 -18.05 -8.60 2.46
C LEU A 162 -16.91 -9.19 3.29
N GLU A 163 -16.55 -10.45 3.03
CA GLU A 163 -15.44 -11.12 3.71
C GLU A 163 -14.26 -11.29 2.74
N ILE A 164 -13.07 -10.92 3.21
CA ILE A 164 -11.81 -11.04 2.48
C ILE A 164 -10.88 -11.90 3.33
N SER A 165 -10.40 -13.00 2.76
CA SER A 165 -9.48 -13.91 3.42
C SER A 165 -8.52 -14.54 2.44
N HIS A 166 -7.36 -14.97 2.96
CA HIS A 166 -6.36 -15.65 2.16
C HIS A 166 -6.88 -17.03 1.69
N ARG A 167 -7.00 -17.22 0.37
CA ARG A 167 -7.42 -18.50 -0.22
C ARG A 167 -6.25 -19.41 -0.62
N GLY A 168 -5.18 -18.83 -1.18
CA GLY A 168 -4.07 -19.60 -1.75
C GLY A 168 -2.90 -18.71 -2.13
N GLN A 169 -1.78 -19.35 -2.44
CA GLN A 169 -0.51 -18.66 -2.72
C GLN A 169 0.10 -19.21 -4.00
N MET A 170 0.65 -18.33 -4.82
CA MET A 170 1.30 -18.66 -6.09
C MET A 170 2.75 -18.19 -6.07
N PHE A 171 3.64 -18.96 -6.71
CA PHE A 171 5.01 -18.54 -6.95
C PHE A 171 5.04 -17.53 -8.09
N MET A 172 5.55 -16.34 -7.82
CA MET A 172 5.67 -15.25 -8.78
C MET A 172 7.15 -15.00 -9.08
N LEU A 173 7.48 -14.75 -10.35
CA LEU A 173 8.81 -14.26 -10.71
C LEU A 173 8.99 -12.85 -10.14
N ARG A 174 10.00 -12.68 -9.28
CA ARG A 174 10.40 -11.38 -8.76
C ARG A 174 11.71 -10.99 -9.44
N ARG A 175 11.87 -9.71 -9.76
CA ARG A 175 13.20 -9.17 -10.08
C ARG A 175 14.12 -9.53 -8.89
N PRO A 176 15.35 -10.04 -9.13
CA PRO A 176 16.33 -10.15 -8.06
C PRO A 176 16.37 -8.78 -7.37
N SER A 177 16.22 -8.75 -6.04
CA SER A 177 16.52 -7.51 -5.35
C SER A 177 17.97 -7.18 -5.70
N GLU A 178 18.20 -6.10 -6.43
CA GLU A 178 19.37 -5.29 -6.13
C GLU A 178 19.15 -4.94 -4.65
N GLU A 179 19.73 -5.71 -3.74
CA GLU A 179 19.93 -5.20 -2.39
C GLU A 179 20.54 -3.82 -2.62
N PRO A 180 19.97 -2.75 -2.04
CA PRO A 180 20.63 -1.47 -2.15
C PRO A 180 22.03 -1.73 -1.63
N THR A 181 23.03 -1.55 -2.47
CA THR A 181 24.43 -1.88 -2.17
C THR A 181 24.86 -1.32 -0.81
N GLY A 182 24.17 -0.27 -0.33
CA GLY A 182 24.25 0.28 1.02
C GLY A 182 23.85 -0.63 2.21
N HIS A 183 22.85 -1.51 2.12
CA HIS A 183 22.50 -2.40 3.26
C HIS A 183 23.58 -3.48 3.45
N ALA A 184 23.99 -4.12 2.34
CA ALA A 184 25.12 -5.05 2.34
C ALA A 184 26.40 -4.35 2.80
N ALA A 185 26.66 -3.12 2.34
CA ALA A 185 27.81 -2.31 2.80
C ALA A 185 27.77 -2.03 4.31
N ALA A 186 26.61 -1.69 4.85
CA ALA A 186 26.43 -1.40 6.27
C ALA A 186 26.71 -2.66 7.12
N VAL A 187 26.11 -3.79 6.76
CA VAL A 187 26.34 -5.08 7.45
C VAL A 187 27.82 -5.49 7.36
N MET A 188 28.45 -5.36 6.19
CA MET A 188 29.87 -5.67 6.02
C MET A 188 30.77 -4.73 6.85
N SER A 189 30.44 -3.44 6.91
CA SER A 189 31.16 -2.48 7.75
C SER A 189 31.08 -2.86 9.23
N ASP A 190 29.89 -3.22 9.72
CA ASP A 190 29.69 -3.62 11.11
C ASP A 190 30.45 -4.92 11.46
N VAL A 191 30.46 -5.90 10.54
CA VAL A 191 31.25 -7.13 10.70
C VAL A 191 32.75 -6.83 10.79
N LEU A 192 33.26 -5.91 9.95
CA LEU A 192 34.68 -5.54 9.97
C LEU A 192 35.07 -4.74 11.22
N VAL A 193 34.18 -3.88 11.71
CA VAL A 193 34.36 -3.18 13.01
C VAL A 193 34.43 -4.20 14.14
N ASN A 194 33.50 -5.17 14.17
CA ASN A 194 33.47 -6.21 15.19
C ASN A 194 34.71 -7.12 15.13
N ALA A 195 35.17 -7.47 13.93
CA ALA A 195 36.38 -8.27 13.74
C ALA A 195 37.65 -7.54 14.23
N GLU A 196 37.76 -6.24 14.03
CA GLU A 196 38.86 -5.42 14.55
C GLU A 196 38.80 -5.32 16.09
N CYS A 197 37.62 -5.07 16.65
CA CYS A 197 37.43 -5.02 18.11
C CYS A 197 37.77 -6.34 18.80
N ASN A 198 37.53 -7.48 18.14
CA ASN A 198 37.85 -8.81 18.66
C ASN A 198 39.27 -9.27 18.31
N GLY A 199 40.09 -8.43 17.67
CA GLY A 199 41.47 -8.75 17.28
C GLY A 199 41.60 -9.85 16.22
N VAL A 200 40.51 -10.14 15.48
CA VAL A 200 40.51 -11.10 14.36
C VAL A 200 41.24 -10.52 13.15
N ILE A 201 41.13 -9.20 12.97
CA ILE A 201 41.85 -8.43 11.95
C ILE A 201 42.50 -7.19 12.57
N ASP A 202 43.57 -6.69 11.96
CA ASP A 202 44.16 -5.40 12.32
C ASP A 202 43.55 -4.23 11.53
N ALA A 203 43.88 -3.00 11.95
CA ALA A 203 43.38 -1.77 11.34
C ALA A 203 43.78 -1.59 9.86
N ALA A 204 44.91 -2.17 9.44
CA ALA A 204 45.36 -2.12 8.05
C ALA A 204 44.56 -3.10 7.17
N GLN A 205 44.30 -4.31 7.68
CA GLN A 205 43.45 -5.33 7.06
C GLN A 205 42.02 -4.83 6.92
N LYS A 206 41.45 -4.20 7.95
CA LYS A 206 40.12 -3.56 7.89
C LYS A 206 40.04 -2.53 6.77
N ARG A 207 41.05 -1.67 6.64
CA ARG A 207 41.08 -0.61 5.62
C ARG A 207 41.16 -1.16 4.20
N LEU A 208 41.95 -2.21 3.99
CA LEU A 208 42.04 -2.91 2.71
C LEU A 208 40.70 -3.57 2.33
N LEU A 209 40.05 -4.24 3.29
CA LEU A 209 38.76 -4.90 3.06
C LEU A 209 37.66 -3.89 2.75
N LEU A 210 37.58 -2.77 3.49
CA LEU A 210 36.63 -1.69 3.20
C LEU A 210 36.84 -1.08 1.80
N HIS A 211 38.10 -0.90 1.38
CA HIS A 211 38.42 -0.40 0.05
C HIS A 211 38.00 -1.37 -1.05
N GLU A 212 38.27 -2.67 -0.89
CA GLU A 212 37.85 -3.71 -1.84
C GLU A 212 36.32 -3.82 -1.94
N ILE A 213 35.62 -3.73 -0.80
CA ILE A 213 34.15 -3.70 -0.75
C ILE A 213 33.62 -2.48 -1.50
N ALA A 214 34.19 -1.29 -1.28
CA ALA A 214 33.78 -0.07 -1.99
C ALA A 214 33.93 -0.20 -3.51
N LEU A 215 35.02 -0.82 -3.99
CA LEU A 215 35.24 -1.07 -5.42
C LEU A 215 34.16 -1.99 -6.01
N ARG A 216 33.83 -3.10 -5.33
CA ARG A 216 32.84 -4.08 -5.79
C ARG A 216 31.39 -3.61 -5.72
N LEU A 217 31.09 -2.65 -4.85
CA LEU A 217 29.77 -2.05 -4.74
C LEU A 217 29.56 -0.88 -5.72
N SER A 218 30.64 -0.40 -6.34
CA SER A 218 30.62 0.69 -7.34
C SER A 218 30.56 0.22 -8.80
N SER A 219 30.60 -1.10 -9.02
CA SER A 219 30.55 -1.78 -10.33
C SER A 219 29.21 -2.44 -10.58
#